data_AF-A0A383DEC2-F1
#
_entry.id   AF-A0A383DEC2-F1
#
_cell.length_a   1.000
_cell.length_b   1.000
_cell.length_c   1.000
_cell.angle_alpha   90.00
_cell.angle_beta   90.00
_cell.angle_gamma   90.00
#
_symmetry.space_group_name_H-M   'P 1'
#
loop_
_entity.id
_entity.type
_entity.pdbx_description
1 polymer ?
#
loop_
_entity_poly.entity_id
_entity_poly.type
_entity_poly.pdbx_seq_one_letter_code
_entity_poly.pdbx_strand_id
1 'polypeptide(L)'
;MTSTIAESKFLAPWLRVLCRCFQKLGVHTTPPKQLKEKYASSNSRYLSIDDTVIHYQDEGEGPVLILSHGALASLHTWDGWVDALKSKYRLIRFDIPGFGLSGPNGNKQFNPEYAEKWLSLFV
;
A
#
# COMPACT_ATOMS: atom_id res chain seq x y z
N MET A 1 -48.32 14.60 1.93
CA MET A 1 -48.21 13.12 1.95
C MET A 1 -46.82 12.76 2.41
N THR A 2 -46.65 12.56 3.72
CA THR A 2 -45.40 12.17 4.37
C THR A 2 -45.36 10.65 4.47
N SER A 3 -44.66 9.96 3.56
CA SER A 3 -44.36 8.55 3.73
C SER A 3 -43.10 8.40 4.58
N THR A 4 -43.33 8.16 5.86
CA THR A 4 -42.35 7.73 6.85
C THR A 4 -41.57 6.52 6.30
N ILE A 5 -40.27 6.70 6.06
CA ILE A 5 -39.35 5.59 5.84
C ILE A 5 -39.34 4.80 7.14
N ALA A 6 -40.00 3.64 7.14
CA ALA A 6 -39.97 2.72 8.26
C ALA A 6 -38.50 2.35 8.55
N GLU A 7 -38.02 2.73 9.72
CA GLU A 7 -36.77 2.25 10.29
C GLU A 7 -36.78 0.72 10.26
N SER A 8 -35.97 0.10 9.40
CA SER A 8 -35.77 -1.36 9.35
C SER A 8 -34.94 -1.82 10.54
N LYS A 9 -35.54 -1.74 11.73
CA LYS A 9 -35.14 -2.57 12.86
C LYS A 9 -35.32 -4.02 12.42
N PHE A 10 -34.30 -4.85 12.62
CA PHE A 10 -34.19 -6.26 12.21
C PHE A 10 -33.61 -6.54 10.81
N LEU A 11 -32.34 -6.16 10.60
CA LEU A 11 -31.42 -7.04 9.88
C LEU A 11 -31.44 -8.41 10.60
N ALA A 12 -32.01 -9.43 9.96
CA ALA A 12 -32.16 -10.75 10.55
C ALA A 12 -30.79 -11.31 11.00
N PRO A 13 -30.71 -12.06 12.12
CA PRO A 13 -29.44 -12.49 12.71
C PRO A 13 -28.52 -13.22 11.73
N TRP A 14 -29.10 -13.99 10.81
CA TRP A 14 -28.37 -14.70 9.76
C TRP A 14 -27.66 -13.76 8.77
N LEU A 15 -28.21 -12.58 8.48
CA LEU A 15 -27.59 -11.60 7.58
C LEU A 15 -26.32 -11.01 8.22
N ARG A 16 -26.32 -10.82 9.54
CA ARG A 16 -25.11 -10.40 10.28
C ARG A 16 -24.03 -11.47 10.30
N VAL A 17 -24.40 -12.75 10.42
CA VAL A 17 -23.46 -13.88 10.34
C VAL A 17 -22.88 -13.96 8.93
N LEU A 18 -23.73 -13.89 7.92
CA LEU A 18 -23.34 -13.90 6.51
C LEU A 18 -22.37 -12.76 6.17
N CYS A 19 -22.68 -11.51 6.57
CA CYS A 19 -21.77 -10.38 6.37
C CYS A 19 -20.41 -10.58 7.06
N ARG A 20 -20.37 -11.12 8.29
CA ARG A 20 -19.09 -11.41 8.98
C ARG A 20 -18.28 -12.49 8.26
N CYS A 21 -18.94 -13.54 7.73
CA CYS A 21 -18.26 -14.56 6.95
C CYS A 21 -17.65 -13.97 5.67
N PHE A 22 -18.38 -13.15 4.93
CA PHE A 22 -17.86 -12.46 3.74
C PHE A 22 -16.69 -11.53 4.06
N GLN A 23 -16.76 -10.77 5.16
CA GLN A 23 -15.64 -9.96 5.61
C GLN A 23 -14.40 -10.82 5.93
N LYS A 24 -14.57 -11.97 6.61
CA LYS A 24 -13.47 -12.92 6.89
C LYS A 24 -12.87 -13.54 5.63
N LEU A 25 -13.64 -13.65 4.55
CA LEU A 25 -13.17 -14.09 3.22
C LEU A 25 -12.47 -12.97 2.43
N GLY A 26 -12.24 -11.81 3.03
CA GLY A 26 -11.57 -10.68 2.36
C GLY A 26 -12.50 -9.77 1.57
N VAL A 27 -13.83 -9.97 1.64
CA VAL A 27 -14.82 -9.07 1.04
C VAL A 27 -15.06 -7.88 1.97
N HIS A 28 -14.01 -7.12 2.23
CA HIS A 28 -14.04 -5.90 3.00
C HIS A 28 -12.86 -5.00 2.64
N THR A 29 -13.04 -3.70 2.83
CA THR A 29 -11.94 -2.74 2.77
C THR A 29 -11.35 -2.61 4.17
N THR A 30 -10.06 -2.90 4.31
CA THR A 30 -9.33 -2.62 5.55
C THR A 30 -8.97 -1.13 5.60
N PRO A 31 -9.22 -0.41 6.71
CA PRO A 31 -8.83 0.98 6.84
C PRO A 31 -7.30 1.16 6.70
N PRO A 32 -6.82 2.24 6.04
CA PRO A 32 -5.39 2.47 5.83
C PRO A 32 -4.55 2.44 7.12
N LYS A 33 -5.12 2.91 8.24
CA LYS A 33 -4.46 2.86 9.55
C LYS A 33 -4.10 1.43 9.97
N GLN A 34 -5.05 0.50 9.84
CA GLN A 34 -4.82 -0.90 10.21
C GLN A 34 -3.84 -1.59 9.25
N LEU A 35 -3.87 -1.23 7.97
CA LEU A 35 -2.89 -1.72 6.99
C LEU A 35 -1.48 -1.25 7.36
N LYS A 36 -1.31 0.03 7.71
CA LYS A 36 -0.01 0.57 8.18
C LYS A 36 0.46 -0.11 9.46
N GLU A 37 -0.42 -0.29 10.44
CA GLU A 37 -0.08 -1.01 11.69
C GLU A 37 0.38 -2.46 11.43
N LYS A 38 -0.19 -3.12 10.41
CA LYS A 38 0.13 -4.51 10.09
C LYS A 38 1.36 -4.68 9.19
N TYR A 39 1.56 -3.79 8.23
CA TYR A 39 2.53 -3.98 7.15
C TYR A 39 3.71 -3.00 7.17
N ALA A 40 3.63 -1.90 7.92
CA ALA A 40 4.80 -1.04 8.08
C ALA A 40 5.86 -1.72 8.96
N SER A 41 7.13 -1.50 8.64
CA SER A 41 8.28 -1.94 9.43
C SER A 41 8.96 -0.74 10.10
N SER A 42 9.98 -0.99 10.92
CA SER A 42 10.85 0.06 11.45
C SER A 42 11.60 0.84 10.36
N ASN A 43 11.75 0.25 9.18
CA ASN A 43 12.46 0.83 8.03
C ASN A 43 11.49 1.54 7.06
N SER A 44 10.18 1.49 7.32
CA SER A 44 9.17 2.18 6.51
C SER A 44 9.35 3.69 6.55
N ARG A 45 9.47 4.27 5.36
CA ARG A 45 9.55 5.70 5.10
C ARG A 45 8.45 6.11 4.12
N TYR A 46 8.12 7.39 4.13
CA TYR A 46 7.06 7.96 3.31
C TYR A 46 7.52 9.26 2.67
N LEU A 47 7.19 9.44 1.39
CA LEU A 47 7.54 10.60 0.58
C LEU A 47 6.27 11.16 -0.06
N SER A 48 6.03 12.46 0.06
CA SER A 48 4.86 13.12 -0.53
C SER A 48 5.25 13.84 -1.82
N ILE A 49 4.65 13.44 -2.94
CA ILE A 49 4.87 14.05 -4.27
C ILE A 49 3.53 14.14 -4.99
N ASP A 50 3.18 15.34 -5.46
CA ASP A 50 2.02 15.56 -6.32
C ASP A 50 0.74 14.89 -5.78
N ASP A 51 0.41 15.20 -4.52
CA ASP A 51 -0.72 14.65 -3.75
C ASP A 51 -0.72 13.12 -3.58
N THR A 52 0.41 12.47 -3.85
CA THR A 52 0.62 11.03 -3.69
C THR A 52 1.63 10.79 -2.59
N VAL A 53 1.29 9.91 -1.65
CA VAL A 53 2.23 9.44 -0.62
C VAL A 53 2.85 8.13 -1.09
N ILE A 54 4.16 8.09 -1.27
CA ILE A 54 4.93 6.90 -1.66
C ILE A 54 5.51 6.25 -0.40
N HIS A 55 5.15 4.99 -0.15
CA HIS A 55 5.77 4.16 0.86
C HIS A 55 7.02 3.47 0.29
N TYR A 56 8.13 3.56 1.00
CA TYR A 56 9.39 2.92 0.62
C TYR A 56 10.20 2.48 1.83
N GLN A 57 11.20 1.64 1.60
CA GLN A 57 12.26 1.32 2.55
C GLN A 57 13.63 1.53 1.88
N ASP A 58 14.60 1.97 2.67
CA ASP A 58 15.97 2.28 2.28
C ASP A 58 16.91 1.59 3.25
N GLU A 59 17.56 0.53 2.76
CA GLU A 59 18.31 -0.43 3.60
C GLU A 59 19.65 -0.79 2.97
N GLY A 60 20.68 -0.91 3.81
CA GLY A 60 22.04 -1.22 3.36
C GLY A 60 22.81 0.00 2.88
N GLU A 61 24.02 -0.24 2.39
CA GLU A 61 24.97 0.78 1.94
C GLU A 61 25.69 0.30 0.68
N GLY A 62 26.22 1.22 -0.14
CA GLY A 62 26.94 0.90 -1.38
C GLY A 62 26.17 1.34 -2.64
N PRO A 63 26.44 0.72 -3.81
CA PRO A 63 25.75 1.05 -5.05
C PRO A 63 24.23 0.89 -4.91
N VAL A 64 23.48 1.82 -5.48
CA VAL A 64 22.01 1.86 -5.36
C VAL A 64 21.37 0.81 -6.24
N LEU A 65 20.50 -0.01 -5.66
CA LEU A 65 19.64 -0.94 -6.37
C LEU A 65 18.17 -0.59 -6.09
N ILE A 66 17.45 -0.18 -7.14
CA ILE A 66 16.04 0.18 -7.06
C ILE A 66 15.18 -1.05 -7.39
N LEU A 67 14.24 -1.39 -6.50
CA LEU A 67 13.39 -2.58 -6.58
C LEU A 67 11.91 -2.20 -6.71
N SER A 68 11.39 -2.32 -7.94
CA SER A 68 9.98 -2.08 -8.27
C SER A 68 9.22 -3.40 -8.33
N HIS A 69 8.12 -3.53 -7.59
CA HIS A 69 7.28 -4.74 -7.62
C HIS A 69 6.34 -4.79 -8.85
N GLY A 70 5.70 -5.95 -9.09
CA GLY A 70 4.71 -6.14 -10.16
C GLY A 70 3.26 -5.85 -9.74
N ALA A 71 2.30 -6.21 -10.59
CA ALA A 71 0.88 -6.10 -10.26
C ALA A 71 0.47 -7.05 -9.11
N LEU A 72 -0.51 -6.64 -8.31
CA LEU A 72 -1.02 -7.38 -7.14
C LEU A 72 0.06 -7.74 -6.10
N ALA A 73 1.13 -6.95 -6.05
CA ALA A 73 2.26 -7.13 -5.16
C ALA A 73 2.51 -5.87 -4.32
N SER A 74 3.56 -5.93 -3.48
CA SER A 74 4.06 -4.83 -2.66
C SER A 74 5.57 -4.94 -2.51
N LEU A 75 6.21 -3.96 -1.87
CA LEU A 75 7.64 -3.97 -1.58
C LEU A 75 8.11 -5.18 -0.76
N HIS A 76 7.20 -5.89 -0.08
CA HIS A 76 7.47 -7.13 0.66
C HIS A 76 7.92 -8.29 -0.24
N THR A 77 7.60 -8.22 -1.54
CA THR A 77 8.11 -9.17 -2.55
C THR A 77 9.64 -9.30 -2.49
N TRP A 78 10.31 -8.23 -2.04
CA TRP A 78 11.76 -8.12 -2.00
C TRP A 78 12.40 -8.47 -0.66
N ASP A 79 11.65 -8.91 0.37
CA ASP A 79 12.20 -9.20 1.70
C ASP A 79 13.41 -10.15 1.63
N GLY A 80 13.28 -11.27 0.90
CA GLY A 80 14.39 -12.22 0.74
C GLY A 80 15.59 -11.69 -0.05
N TRP A 81 15.37 -10.73 -0.96
CA TRP A 81 16.45 -10.09 -1.71
C TRP A 81 17.22 -9.10 -0.84
N VAL A 82 16.50 -8.34 -0.01
CA VAL A 82 17.11 -7.42 0.96
C VAL A 82 18.01 -8.18 1.92
N ASP A 83 17.55 -9.31 2.46
CA ASP A 83 18.38 -10.13 3.36
C ASP A 83 19.65 -10.66 2.71
N ALA A 84 19.60 -10.99 1.41
CA ALA A 84 20.76 -11.50 0.68
C ALA A 84 21.73 -10.40 0.19
N LEU A 85 21.26 -9.17 -0.04
CA LEU A 85 21.99 -8.14 -0.79
C LEU A 85 22.34 -6.89 0.02
N LYS A 86 21.71 -6.63 1.17
CA LYS A 86 21.90 -5.39 1.96
C LYS A 86 23.32 -5.14 2.46
N SER A 87 24.16 -6.17 2.51
CA SER A 87 25.57 -6.03 2.88
C SER A 87 26.46 -5.52 1.74
N LYS A 88 25.94 -5.40 0.51
CA LYS A 88 26.70 -5.02 -0.70
C LYS A 88 26.10 -3.83 -1.44
N TYR A 89 24.80 -3.60 -1.28
CA TYR A 89 24.04 -2.58 -1.99
C TYR A 89 23.20 -1.78 -1.02
N ARG A 90 22.95 -0.51 -1.38
CA ARG A 90 21.84 0.27 -0.82
C ARG A 90 20.58 -0.07 -1.61
N LEU A 91 19.65 -0.78 -0.99
CA LEU A 91 18.40 -1.23 -1.63
C LEU A 91 17.28 -0.24 -1.34
N ILE A 92 16.70 0.28 -2.42
CA ILE A 92 15.52 1.15 -2.38
C ILE A 92 14.34 0.38 -2.94
N ARG A 93 13.43 -0.03 -2.07
CA ARG A 93 12.20 -0.74 -2.44
C ARG A 93 11.00 0.11 -2.10
N PHE A 94 10.02 0.15 -2.99
CA PHE A 94 8.86 1.04 -2.84
C PHE A 94 7.58 0.35 -3.28
N ASP A 95 6.46 0.84 -2.76
CA ASP A 95 5.14 0.51 -3.26
C ASP A 95 4.77 1.47 -4.38
N ILE A 96 4.45 0.94 -5.56
CA ILE A 96 3.96 1.72 -6.72
C ILE A 96 2.72 2.53 -6.27
N PRO A 97 2.53 3.79 -6.72
CA PRO A 97 1.32 4.56 -6.44
C PRO A 97 0.02 3.76 -6.58
N GLY A 98 -0.81 3.74 -5.53
CA GLY A 98 -2.05 2.97 -5.45
C GLY A 98 -1.90 1.51 -4.99
N PHE A 99 -0.69 1.04 -4.70
CA PHE A 99 -0.40 -0.29 -4.18
C PHE A 99 0.21 -0.25 -2.78
N GLY A 100 0.19 -1.39 -2.09
CA GLY A 100 0.75 -1.56 -0.75
C GLY A 100 0.26 -0.50 0.23
N LEU A 101 1.21 0.25 0.82
CA LEU A 101 0.91 1.38 1.72
C LEU A 101 1.07 2.75 1.05
N SER A 102 1.36 2.79 -0.25
CA SER A 102 1.33 4.02 -1.03
C SER A 102 -0.10 4.51 -1.23
N GLY A 103 -0.28 5.82 -1.17
CA GLY A 103 -1.55 6.48 -1.46
C GLY A 103 -1.95 6.34 -2.93
N PRO A 104 -3.21 6.67 -3.26
CA PRO A 104 -3.65 6.73 -4.66
C PRO A 104 -2.82 7.76 -5.44
N ASN A 105 -2.62 7.49 -6.73
CA ASN A 105 -1.98 8.45 -7.62
C ASN A 105 -2.90 9.67 -7.83
N GLY A 106 -2.64 10.75 -7.10
CA GLY A 106 -3.48 11.95 -7.05
C GLY A 106 -3.69 12.57 -8.44
N ASN A 107 -2.65 12.58 -9.26
CA ASN A 107 -2.66 13.16 -10.60
C ASN A 107 -2.94 12.14 -11.72
N LYS A 108 -3.15 10.86 -11.37
CA LYS A 108 -3.43 9.75 -12.31
C LYS A 108 -2.40 9.63 -13.44
N GLN A 109 -1.14 9.97 -13.18
CA GLN A 109 -0.06 9.90 -14.16
C GLN A 109 0.63 8.54 -14.11
N PHE A 110 0.61 7.81 -15.22
CA PHE A 110 1.25 6.48 -15.34
C PHE A 110 2.32 6.49 -16.43
N ASN A 111 3.06 7.59 -16.55
CA ASN A 111 4.12 7.74 -17.53
C ASN A 111 5.51 7.57 -16.87
N PRO A 112 6.56 7.27 -17.66
CA PRO A 112 7.92 7.12 -17.13
C PRO A 112 8.45 8.39 -16.47
N GLU A 113 8.09 9.58 -16.96
CA GLU A 113 8.59 10.86 -16.48
C GLU A 113 8.15 11.13 -15.03
N TYR A 114 6.92 10.74 -14.69
CA TYR A 114 6.43 10.79 -13.31
C TYR A 114 7.26 9.88 -12.40
N ALA A 115 7.59 8.67 -12.85
CA ALA A 115 8.42 7.75 -12.08
C ALA A 115 9.85 8.30 -11.90
N GLU A 116 10.46 8.79 -12.97
CA GLU A 116 11.79 9.40 -12.96
C GLU A 116 11.89 10.57 -11.98
N LYS A 117 10.87 11.44 -11.94
CA LYS A 117 10.83 12.61 -11.04
C LYS A 117 11.10 12.24 -9.60
N TRP A 118 10.50 11.16 -9.09
CA TRP A 118 10.68 10.77 -7.70
C TRP A 118 11.78 9.73 -7.49
N LEU A 119 12.06 8.89 -8.48
CA LEU A 119 13.16 7.91 -8.42
C LEU A 119 14.53 8.60 -8.39
N SER A 120 14.66 9.76 -9.04
CA SER A 120 15.88 10.58 -9.01
C SER A 120 16.26 11.08 -7.61
N LEU A 121 15.36 11.01 -6.62
CA LEU A 121 15.66 11.38 -5.24
C LEU A 121 16.52 10.35 -4.51
N PHE A 122 16.72 9.17 -5.09
CA PHE A 122 17.47 8.07 -4.48
C PHE A 122 18.86 7.85 -5.06
N VAL A 123 19.17 8.48 -6.21
CA VAL A 123 20.41 8.30 -6.98
C VAL A 123 21.21 9.58 -7.13
#